data_AF-A0A6P4BNZ9-F1
#
_entry.id   AF-A0A6P4BNZ9-F1
#
_cell.length_a   1.000
_cell.length_b   1.000
_cell.length_c   1.000
_cell.angle_alpha   90.00
_cell.angle_beta   90.00
_cell.angle_gamma   90.00
#
_symmetry.space_group_name_H-M   'P 1'
#
loop_
_entity.id
_entity.type
_entity.pdbx_description
1 polymer ?
#
loop_
_entity_poly.entity_id
_entity_poly.type
_entity_poly.pdbx_seq_one_letter_code
_entity_poly.pdbx_strand_id
1 'polypeptide(L)'
;MWRRRFPEAQIRIVDSSMSESPSSSSILAVDADLRSDDCDRFFWYDSFLVVLSVLFVLYLALQARKNLKRLANGGSYVVISYYALLWFVTLLNLAWSFFQAWQCSPGKEVAWNFLSLFTTAGMLCLEISLMAFLLKDNCMNSMETLARTFLVSGIVVLVDALLKTIYVFGFSVPLFNRNVGSTHTVKWSLWIIHKLLLAMAYGFILFVHFSKRREKLPPRPAFHNYVVVMFVFSAIALFSCGLAGLGMSLGNWLYDLTVLCYHSLYLPFLYATFLADFFQEEDFLLDNAYYSEMKDAGFFDADLE
;
A
#
# COMPACT_ATOMS: atom_id res chain seq x y z
N MET A 1 -1.93 39.19 32.58
CA MET A 1 -1.05 38.53 33.59
C MET A 1 -1.78 37.28 34.09
N TRP A 2 -1.56 36.15 33.43
CA TRP A 2 -2.33 34.91 33.61
C TRP A 2 -1.96 34.20 34.92
N ARG A 3 -2.89 34.18 35.88
CA ARG A 3 -2.76 33.43 37.14
C ARG A 3 -3.26 32.00 36.91
N ARG A 4 -2.33 31.07 36.69
CA ARG A 4 -2.59 29.61 36.62
C ARG A 4 -3.15 29.13 37.97
N ARG A 5 -4.30 28.47 37.93
CA ARG A 5 -4.86 27.69 39.05
C ARG A 5 -4.46 26.24 38.79
N PHE A 6 -3.47 25.75 39.53
CA PHE A 6 -3.18 24.32 39.65
C PHE A 6 -4.30 23.68 40.48
N PRO A 7 -4.86 22.52 40.09
CA PRO A 7 -5.59 21.68 41.02
C PRO A 7 -4.59 20.88 41.87
N GLU A 8 -4.73 20.99 43.18
CA GLU A 8 -3.96 20.26 44.18
C GLU A 8 -4.15 18.75 44.03
N ALA A 9 -3.05 18.03 43.83
CA ALA A 9 -3.01 16.58 43.98
C ALA A 9 -3.08 16.25 45.47
N GLN A 10 -4.26 15.87 45.95
CA GLN A 10 -4.44 15.23 47.26
C GLN A 10 -3.82 13.83 47.21
N ILE A 11 -2.55 13.73 47.62
CA ILE A 11 -1.87 12.46 47.88
C ILE A 11 -2.51 11.88 49.15
N ARG A 12 -3.52 11.03 48.98
CA ARG A 12 -4.07 10.22 50.06
C ARG A 12 -3.15 9.01 50.24
N ILE A 13 -2.25 9.09 51.22
CA ILE A 13 -1.51 7.94 51.73
C ILE A 13 -2.55 6.99 52.32
N VAL A 14 -2.82 5.89 51.63
CA VAL A 14 -3.58 4.77 52.17
C VAL A 14 -2.56 3.84 52.79
N ASP A 15 -2.59 3.77 54.12
CA ASP A 15 -1.84 2.80 54.90
C ASP A 15 -2.13 1.38 54.44
N SER A 16 -1.05 0.66 54.21
CA SER A 16 -1.02 -0.78 53.97
C SER A 16 -1.62 -1.54 55.15
N SER A 17 -2.81 -2.12 54.96
CA SER A 17 -3.11 -3.42 55.57
C SER A 17 -4.13 -4.21 54.74
N MET A 18 -3.79 -5.48 54.58
CA MET A 18 -4.62 -6.60 54.14
C MET A 18 -4.90 -6.80 52.65
N SER A 19 -4.62 -8.04 52.26
CA SER A 19 -4.81 -8.68 50.96
C SER A 19 -6.25 -8.61 50.45
N GLU A 20 -6.48 -7.88 49.36
CA GLU A 20 -7.61 -8.16 48.47
C GLU A 20 -7.13 -8.15 47.02
N SER A 21 -7.38 -9.27 46.35
CA SER A 21 -7.18 -9.49 44.93
C SER A 21 -7.94 -8.42 44.12
N PRO A 22 -7.36 -7.82 43.07
CA PRO A 22 -8.10 -6.87 42.24
C PRO A 22 -9.28 -7.59 41.58
N SER A 23 -10.50 -7.13 41.87
CA SER A 23 -11.74 -7.66 41.29
C SER A 23 -11.72 -7.56 39.76
N SER A 24 -12.16 -8.60 39.06
CA SER A 24 -12.20 -8.64 37.59
C SER A 24 -12.98 -7.47 36.95
N SER A 25 -13.90 -6.86 37.67
CA SER A 25 -14.68 -5.70 37.24
C SER A 25 -13.86 -4.41 37.12
N SER A 26 -12.87 -4.18 38.00
CA SER A 26 -12.02 -2.98 37.93
C SER A 26 -10.94 -3.10 36.87
N ILE A 27 -10.44 -4.32 36.61
CA ILE A 27 -9.54 -4.58 35.47
C ILE A 27 -10.29 -4.38 34.14
N LEU A 28 -11.51 -4.92 34.02
CA LEU A 28 -12.35 -4.72 32.82
C LEU A 28 -12.74 -3.27 32.59
N ALA A 29 -12.99 -2.49 33.65
CA ALA A 29 -13.31 -1.08 33.54
C ALA A 29 -12.09 -0.24 33.11
N VAL A 30 -10.90 -0.56 33.62
CA VAL A 30 -9.64 0.11 33.23
C VAL A 30 -9.23 -0.29 31.80
N ASP A 31 -9.39 -1.55 31.41
CA ASP A 31 -9.19 -1.99 30.01
C ASP A 31 -10.20 -1.36 29.05
N ALA A 32 -11.45 -1.16 29.48
CA ALA A 32 -12.48 -0.50 28.69
C ALA A 32 -12.21 1.01 28.50
N ASP A 33 -11.74 1.69 29.55
CA ASP A 33 -11.38 3.13 29.48
C ASP A 33 -10.12 3.36 28.62
N LEU A 34 -9.07 2.53 28.77
CA LEU A 34 -7.87 2.57 27.92
C LEU A 34 -8.19 2.25 26.45
N ARG A 35 -9.06 1.27 26.21
CA ARG A 35 -9.54 0.92 24.87
C ARG A 35 -10.44 1.98 24.25
N SER A 36 -11.09 2.82 25.06
CA SER A 36 -11.91 3.94 24.59
C SER A 36 -11.05 5.15 24.21
N ASP A 37 -10.05 5.49 25.02
CA ASP A 37 -9.15 6.64 24.76
C ASP A 37 -8.25 6.43 23.51
N ASP A 38 -7.83 5.19 23.23
CA ASP A 38 -7.02 4.87 22.04
C ASP A 38 -7.83 4.90 20.72
N CYS A 39 -9.15 4.65 20.77
CA CYS A 39 -10.02 4.70 19.58
C CYS A 39 -10.39 6.16 19.21
N ASP A 40 -10.33 7.11 20.15
CA ASP A 40 -10.59 8.55 19.90
C ASP A 40 -9.36 9.31 19.32
N ARG A 41 -8.13 8.99 19.75
CA ARG A 41 -6.90 9.54 19.13
C ARG A 41 -6.75 9.12 17.66
N PHE A 42 -7.39 8.02 17.28
CA PHE A 42 -7.40 7.44 15.94
C PHE A 42 -8.19 8.27 14.91
N PHE A 43 -9.15 9.08 15.35
CA PHE A 43 -10.11 9.74 14.47
C PHE A 43 -9.48 10.73 13.47
N TRP A 44 -8.44 11.47 13.87
CA TRP A 44 -7.78 12.46 13.00
C TRP A 44 -6.90 11.80 11.93
N TYR A 45 -6.18 10.74 12.29
CA TYR A 45 -5.35 9.97 11.36
C TYR A 45 -6.22 9.23 10.32
N ASP A 46 -7.30 8.63 10.77
CA ASP A 46 -8.27 7.95 9.90
C ASP A 46 -8.98 8.94 8.97
N SER A 47 -9.36 10.11 9.49
CA SER A 47 -9.97 11.16 8.67
C SER A 47 -9.06 11.61 7.53
N PHE A 48 -7.77 11.83 7.80
CA PHE A 48 -6.80 12.18 6.75
C PHE A 48 -6.69 11.08 5.69
N LEU A 49 -6.61 9.82 6.13
CA LEU A 49 -6.50 8.67 5.25
C LEU A 49 -7.75 8.53 4.35
N VAL A 50 -8.96 8.66 4.93
CA VAL A 50 -10.22 8.65 4.19
C VAL A 50 -10.27 9.79 3.18
N VAL A 51 -9.91 11.02 3.58
CA VAL A 51 -9.88 12.18 2.68
C VAL A 51 -8.95 11.92 1.50
N LEU A 52 -7.73 11.42 1.75
CA LEU A 52 -6.76 11.18 0.68
C LEU A 52 -7.21 10.06 -0.27
N SER A 53 -7.80 8.98 0.27
CA SER A 53 -8.40 7.90 -0.52
C SER A 53 -9.56 8.40 -1.39
N VAL A 54 -10.47 9.23 -0.84
CA VAL A 54 -11.60 9.81 -1.59
C VAL A 54 -11.11 10.76 -2.68
N LEU A 55 -10.14 11.63 -2.37
CA LEU A 55 -9.55 12.55 -3.34
C LEU A 55 -8.92 11.79 -4.51
N PHE A 56 -8.19 10.71 -4.23
CA PHE A 56 -7.58 9.90 -5.28
C PHE A 56 -8.62 9.17 -6.15
N VAL A 57 -9.68 8.62 -5.55
CA VAL A 57 -10.81 8.02 -6.29
C VAL A 57 -11.50 9.06 -7.18
N LEU A 58 -11.76 10.25 -6.65
CA LEU A 58 -12.36 11.34 -7.41
C LEU A 58 -11.46 11.78 -8.57
N TYR A 59 -10.16 11.91 -8.32
CA TYR A 59 -9.17 12.21 -9.35
C TYR A 59 -9.17 11.14 -10.45
N LEU A 60 -9.13 9.85 -10.09
CA LEU A 60 -9.23 8.76 -11.05
C LEU A 60 -10.56 8.78 -11.81
N ALA A 61 -11.68 9.09 -11.15
CA ALA A 61 -13.00 9.17 -11.78
C ALA A 61 -13.11 10.30 -12.80
N LEU A 62 -12.58 11.49 -12.47
CA LEU A 62 -12.53 12.64 -13.37
C LEU A 62 -11.66 12.33 -14.59
N GLN A 63 -10.51 11.69 -14.37
CA GLN A 63 -9.61 11.30 -15.43
C GLN A 63 -10.13 10.07 -16.20
N ALA A 64 -11.00 9.25 -15.62
CA ALA A 64 -11.54 8.04 -16.24
C ALA A 64 -12.24 8.32 -17.55
N ARG A 65 -13.01 9.41 -17.65
CA ARG A 65 -13.69 9.76 -18.91
C ARG A 65 -12.70 10.05 -20.04
N LYS A 66 -11.56 10.66 -19.71
CA LYS A 66 -10.49 10.95 -20.68
C LYS A 66 -9.73 9.67 -21.01
N ASN A 67 -9.30 8.93 -19.99
CA ASN A 67 -8.55 7.70 -20.13
C ASN A 67 -9.36 6.61 -20.85
N LEU A 68 -10.64 6.39 -20.51
CA LEU A 68 -11.50 5.39 -21.17
C LEU A 68 -11.71 5.69 -22.65
N LYS A 69 -11.88 6.97 -23.03
CA LYS A 69 -11.95 7.35 -24.46
C LYS A 69 -10.64 7.06 -25.18
N ARG A 70 -9.50 7.31 -24.52
CA ARG A 70 -8.16 7.00 -25.06
C ARG A 70 -7.94 5.49 -25.19
N LEU A 71 -8.28 4.73 -24.15
CA LEU A 71 -8.20 3.27 -24.10
C LEU A 71 -9.10 2.60 -25.13
N ALA A 72 -10.29 3.15 -25.41
CA ALA A 72 -11.23 2.62 -26.41
C ALA A 72 -10.74 2.82 -27.86
N ASN A 73 -9.98 3.87 -28.14
CA ASN A 73 -9.55 4.23 -29.50
C ASN A 73 -8.17 3.64 -29.89
N GLY A 74 -7.36 3.20 -28.92
CA GLY A 74 -6.02 2.67 -29.23
C GLY A 74 -5.29 2.01 -28.06
N GLY A 75 -5.97 1.71 -26.95
CA GLY A 75 -5.32 1.20 -25.75
C GLY A 75 -4.77 -0.21 -25.93
N SER A 76 -3.53 -0.45 -25.49
CA SER A 76 -3.01 -1.79 -25.35
C SER A 76 -3.78 -2.53 -24.25
N TYR A 77 -4.13 -3.79 -24.50
CA TYR A 77 -4.75 -4.67 -23.50
C TYR A 77 -3.97 -4.75 -22.17
N VAL A 78 -2.66 -4.52 -22.21
CA VAL A 78 -1.80 -4.40 -21.02
C VAL A 78 -2.22 -3.22 -20.15
N VAL A 79 -2.30 -2.02 -20.74
CA VAL A 79 -2.64 -0.79 -20.02
C VAL A 79 -4.08 -0.84 -19.52
N ILE A 80 -5.00 -1.43 -20.30
CA ILE A 80 -6.38 -1.70 -19.88
C ILE A 80 -6.39 -2.55 -18.60
N SER A 81 -5.64 -3.66 -18.58
CA SER A 81 -5.60 -4.57 -17.43
C SER A 81 -5.05 -3.89 -16.17
N TYR A 82 -3.92 -3.17 -16.27
CA TYR A 82 -3.35 -2.44 -15.13
C TYR A 82 -4.27 -1.31 -14.65
N TYR A 83 -4.95 -0.61 -15.55
CA TYR A 83 -5.91 0.42 -15.18
C TYR A 83 -7.12 -0.18 -14.43
N ALA A 84 -7.63 -1.33 -14.88
CA ALA A 84 -8.71 -2.04 -14.20
C ALA A 84 -8.28 -2.55 -12.81
N LEU A 85 -7.08 -3.13 -12.70
CA LEU A 85 -6.50 -3.55 -11.42
C LEU A 85 -6.28 -2.37 -10.47
N LEU A 86 -5.80 -1.23 -10.99
CA LEU A 86 -5.65 -0.02 -10.20
C LEU A 86 -6.99 0.46 -9.65
N TRP A 87 -8.03 0.53 -10.48
CA TRP A 87 -9.39 0.87 -10.05
C TRP A 87 -9.88 -0.06 -8.95
N PHE A 88 -9.72 -1.36 -9.16
CA PHE A 88 -10.14 -2.38 -8.20
C PHE A 88 -9.45 -2.21 -6.85
N VAL A 89 -8.12 -2.12 -6.82
CA VAL A 89 -7.36 -1.93 -5.58
C VAL A 89 -7.64 -0.58 -4.93
N THR A 90 -7.91 0.46 -5.73
CA THR A 90 -8.30 1.77 -5.19
C THR A 90 -9.64 1.70 -4.46
N LEU A 91 -10.63 1.00 -5.01
CA LEU A 91 -11.93 0.82 -4.35
C LEU A 91 -11.80 -0.03 -3.08
N LEU A 92 -10.94 -1.05 -3.09
CA LEU A 92 -10.63 -1.82 -1.87
C LEU A 92 -9.96 -0.96 -0.82
N ASN A 93 -8.99 -0.15 -1.20
CA ASN A 93 -8.30 0.75 -0.30
C ASN A 93 -9.25 1.81 0.29
N LEU A 94 -10.18 2.32 -0.52
CA LEU A 94 -11.25 3.20 -0.07
C LEU A 94 -12.16 2.49 0.95
N ALA A 95 -12.59 1.26 0.67
CA ALA A 95 -13.39 0.46 1.59
C ALA A 95 -12.63 0.20 2.90
N TRP A 96 -11.35 -0.18 2.82
CA TRP A 96 -10.47 -0.36 3.98
C TRP A 96 -10.41 0.91 4.83
N SER A 97 -10.26 2.07 4.19
CA SER A 97 -10.23 3.39 4.85
C SER A 97 -11.53 3.70 5.59
N PHE A 98 -12.70 3.42 4.98
CA PHE A 98 -14.01 3.68 5.59
C PHE A 98 -14.35 2.73 6.73
N PHE A 99 -13.91 1.48 6.63
CA PHE A 99 -14.26 0.45 7.60
C PHE A 99 -13.24 0.29 8.73
N GLN A 100 -12.31 1.24 8.91
CA GLN A 100 -11.34 1.21 10.02
C GLN A 100 -12.01 1.09 11.40
N ALA A 101 -13.16 1.73 11.59
CA ALA A 101 -13.96 1.63 12.82
C ALA A 101 -14.46 0.21 13.13
N TRP A 102 -14.47 -0.72 12.16
CA TRP A 102 -14.83 -2.13 12.42
C TRP A 102 -13.79 -2.86 13.28
N GLN A 103 -12.58 -2.31 13.44
CA GLN A 103 -11.58 -2.82 14.40
C GLN A 103 -12.06 -2.74 15.85
N CYS A 104 -12.80 -1.68 16.22
CA CYS A 104 -13.27 -1.45 17.59
C CYS A 104 -14.64 -2.13 17.87
N SER A 105 -15.33 -2.66 16.86
CA SER A 105 -16.68 -3.25 17.00
C SER A 105 -16.64 -4.77 17.24
N PRO A 106 -17.17 -5.26 18.38
CA PRO A 106 -17.24 -6.70 18.65
C PRO A 106 -18.12 -7.40 17.59
N GLY A 107 -17.65 -8.54 17.09
CA GLY A 107 -18.36 -9.37 16.10
C GLY A 107 -18.10 -9.04 14.62
N LYS A 108 -17.35 -7.97 14.29
CA LYS A 108 -16.99 -7.61 12.90
C LYS A 108 -15.53 -7.91 12.53
N GLU A 109 -14.78 -8.55 13.42
CA GLU A 109 -13.35 -8.84 13.28
C GLU A 109 -13.05 -9.71 12.05
N VAL A 110 -13.91 -10.69 11.76
CA VAL A 110 -13.76 -11.56 10.58
C VAL A 110 -13.84 -10.75 9.29
N ALA A 111 -14.82 -9.86 9.17
CA ALA A 111 -14.98 -9.00 7.99
C ALA A 111 -13.82 -8.02 7.84
N TRP A 112 -13.34 -7.44 8.95
CA TRP A 112 -12.16 -6.58 8.97
C TRP A 112 -10.90 -7.31 8.50
N ASN A 113 -10.69 -8.54 8.97
CA ASN A 113 -9.55 -9.37 8.58
C ASN A 113 -9.58 -9.72 7.09
N PHE A 114 -10.75 -10.11 6.55
CA PHE A 114 -10.90 -10.37 5.11
C PHE A 114 -10.63 -9.11 4.28
N LEU A 115 -11.23 -7.98 4.65
CA LEU A 115 -11.05 -6.72 3.93
C LEU A 115 -9.57 -6.29 3.94
N SER A 116 -8.91 -6.38 5.10
CA SER A 116 -7.49 -6.03 5.24
C SER A 116 -6.57 -6.96 4.46
N LEU A 117 -6.85 -8.26 4.47
CA LEU A 117 -6.09 -9.25 3.72
C LEU A 117 -6.23 -9.00 2.22
N PHE A 118 -7.45 -8.80 1.75
CA PHE A 118 -7.72 -8.60 0.34
C PHE A 118 -7.13 -7.27 -0.19
N THR A 119 -7.23 -6.20 0.61
CA THR A 119 -6.63 -4.90 0.26
C THR A 119 -5.10 -5.00 0.21
N THR A 120 -4.48 -5.65 1.20
CA THR A 120 -3.02 -5.84 1.23
C THR A 120 -2.53 -6.71 0.08
N ALA A 121 -3.25 -7.80 -0.22
CA ALA A 121 -2.94 -8.68 -1.36
C ALA A 121 -3.08 -7.95 -2.70
N GLY A 122 -4.12 -7.13 -2.86
CA GLY A 122 -4.34 -6.32 -4.05
C GLY A 122 -3.19 -5.32 -4.30
N MET A 123 -2.76 -4.60 -3.27
CA MET A 123 -1.63 -3.66 -3.38
C MET A 123 -0.33 -4.39 -3.72
N LEU A 124 -0.02 -5.52 -3.05
CA LEU A 124 1.14 -6.35 -3.37
C LEU A 124 1.08 -6.94 -4.78
N CYS A 125 -0.11 -7.28 -5.27
CA CYS A 125 -0.30 -7.75 -6.64
C CYS A 125 0.04 -6.68 -7.66
N LEU A 126 -0.44 -5.45 -7.48
CA LEU A 126 -0.04 -4.33 -8.34
C LEU A 126 1.47 -4.11 -8.27
N GLU A 127 2.05 -4.17 -7.08
CA GLU A 127 3.49 -3.98 -6.86
C GLU A 127 4.34 -4.99 -7.63
N ILE A 128 4.09 -6.29 -7.41
CA ILE A 128 4.91 -7.36 -7.97
C ILE A 128 4.64 -7.52 -9.47
N SER A 129 3.38 -7.43 -9.92
CA SER A 129 3.03 -7.58 -11.33
C SER A 129 3.63 -6.45 -12.18
N LEU A 130 3.64 -5.22 -11.68
CA LEU A 130 4.22 -4.08 -12.37
C LEU A 130 5.75 -4.17 -12.43
N MET A 131 6.39 -4.53 -11.32
CA MET A 131 7.85 -4.75 -11.30
C MET A 131 8.26 -5.88 -12.24
N ALA A 132 7.51 -6.99 -12.25
CA ALA A 132 7.79 -8.13 -13.13
C ALA A 132 7.61 -7.78 -14.61
N PHE A 133 6.63 -6.95 -14.95
CA PHE A 133 6.42 -6.46 -16.31
C PHE A 133 7.57 -5.55 -16.77
N LEU A 134 7.93 -4.56 -15.96
CA LEU A 134 8.99 -3.60 -16.30
C LEU A 134 10.38 -4.24 -16.40
N LEU A 135 10.65 -5.30 -15.63
CA LEU A 135 11.92 -6.04 -15.73
C LEU A 135 12.01 -6.95 -16.95
N LYS A 136 10.88 -7.26 -17.60
CA LYS A 136 10.80 -8.27 -18.68
C LYS A 136 10.72 -7.63 -20.06
N ASP A 137 11.46 -6.53 -20.25
CA ASP A 137 11.60 -5.90 -21.56
C ASP A 137 11.96 -6.95 -22.62
N ASN A 138 11.19 -6.95 -23.72
CA ASN A 138 11.53 -7.53 -25.02
C ASN A 138 11.18 -9.00 -25.35
N CYS A 139 9.91 -9.43 -25.22
CA CYS A 139 9.43 -10.63 -25.94
C CYS A 139 8.18 -10.35 -26.79
N MET A 140 8.24 -10.83 -28.04
CA MET A 140 7.41 -10.58 -29.24
C MET A 140 5.91 -10.93 -29.16
N ASN A 141 5.29 -10.95 -27.99
CA ASN A 141 3.83 -10.96 -27.87
C ASN A 141 3.45 -10.38 -26.49
N SER A 142 3.04 -9.12 -26.48
CA SER A 142 2.79 -8.34 -25.26
C SER A 142 1.73 -8.99 -24.36
N MET A 143 0.72 -9.62 -24.95
CA MET A 143 -0.39 -10.27 -24.25
C MET A 143 0.00 -11.54 -23.51
N GLU A 144 0.67 -12.49 -24.17
CA GLU A 144 1.11 -13.73 -23.54
C GLU A 144 2.18 -13.45 -22.48
N THR A 145 3.04 -12.47 -22.73
CA THR A 145 4.09 -12.05 -21.79
C THR A 145 3.48 -11.46 -20.52
N LEU A 146 2.48 -10.58 -20.67
CA LEU A 146 1.71 -10.00 -19.57
C LEU A 146 0.93 -11.07 -18.79
N ALA A 147 0.16 -11.91 -19.48
CA ALA A 147 -0.63 -12.94 -18.82
C ALA A 147 0.27 -13.86 -17.99
N ARG A 148 1.48 -14.17 -18.48
CA ARG A 148 2.46 -14.98 -17.77
C ARG A 148 3.06 -14.26 -16.56
N THR A 149 3.39 -12.97 -16.64
CA THR A 149 3.90 -12.21 -15.48
C THR A 149 2.81 -11.98 -14.44
N PHE A 150 1.58 -11.70 -14.88
CA PHE A 150 0.41 -11.59 -14.03
C PHE A 150 0.08 -12.92 -13.34
N LEU A 151 0.18 -14.04 -14.06
CA LEU A 151 -0.02 -15.37 -13.48
C LEU A 151 1.05 -15.70 -12.43
N VAL A 152 2.34 -15.46 -12.73
CA VAL A 152 3.42 -15.71 -11.78
C VAL A 152 3.29 -14.83 -10.54
N SER A 153 3.06 -13.52 -10.73
CA SER A 153 2.84 -12.61 -9.60
C SER A 153 1.57 -12.94 -8.81
N GLY A 154 0.49 -13.36 -9.49
CA GLY A 154 -0.73 -13.85 -8.87
C GLY A 154 -0.50 -15.08 -7.99
N ILE A 155 0.32 -16.04 -8.42
CA ILE A 155 0.71 -17.19 -7.60
C ILE A 155 1.49 -16.73 -6.36
N VAL A 156 2.47 -15.83 -6.51
CA VAL A 156 3.25 -15.31 -5.38
C VAL A 156 2.34 -14.61 -4.36
N VAL A 157 1.42 -13.77 -4.83
CA VAL A 157 0.44 -13.07 -3.99
C VAL A 157 -0.52 -14.04 -3.33
N LEU A 158 -0.97 -15.07 -4.04
CA LEU A 158 -1.86 -16.08 -3.48
C LEU A 158 -1.17 -16.86 -2.36
N VAL A 159 0.10 -17.23 -2.53
CA VAL A 159 0.89 -17.89 -1.48
C VAL A 159 1.05 -16.97 -0.26
N ASP A 160 1.36 -15.68 -0.46
CA ASP A 160 1.44 -14.69 0.62
C ASP A 160 0.08 -14.51 1.34
N ALA A 161 -1.01 -14.41 0.58
CA ALA A 161 -2.37 -14.29 1.09
C ALA A 161 -2.80 -15.55 1.87
N LEU A 162 -2.50 -16.74 1.36
CA LEU A 162 -2.76 -18.01 2.04
C LEU A 162 -1.97 -18.12 3.33
N LEU A 163 -0.68 -17.75 3.32
CA LEU A 163 0.15 -17.73 4.51
C LEU A 163 -0.47 -16.81 5.58
N LYS A 164 -0.84 -15.58 5.19
CA LYS A 164 -1.53 -14.63 6.09
C LYS A 164 -2.87 -15.16 6.59
N THR A 165 -3.64 -15.84 5.73
CA THR A 165 -4.93 -16.46 6.09
C THR A 165 -4.73 -17.52 7.17
N ILE A 166 -3.75 -18.42 7.02
CA ILE A 166 -3.45 -19.48 8.00
C ILE A 166 -3.01 -18.87 9.33
N TYR A 167 -2.19 -17.83 9.33
CA TYR A 167 -1.78 -17.16 10.57
C TYR A 167 -2.93 -16.42 11.26
N VAL A 168 -3.81 -15.75 10.51
CA VAL A 168 -4.95 -15.01 11.07
C VAL A 168 -6.04 -15.95 11.57
N PHE A 169 -6.47 -16.92 10.76
CA PHE A 169 -7.62 -17.78 11.08
C PHE A 169 -7.23 -19.09 11.75
N GLY A 170 -6.07 -19.66 11.42
CA GLY A 170 -5.60 -20.91 12.02
C GLY A 170 -4.93 -20.68 13.37
N PHE A 171 -3.97 -19.76 13.44
CA PHE A 171 -3.24 -19.44 14.67
C PHE A 171 -3.88 -18.32 15.51
N SER A 172 -5.00 -17.74 15.05
CA SER A 172 -5.68 -16.61 15.70
C SER A 172 -4.74 -15.44 16.03
N VAL A 173 -3.68 -15.25 15.22
CA VAL A 173 -2.75 -14.15 15.41
C VAL A 173 -3.39 -12.89 14.82
N PRO A 174 -3.59 -11.84 15.61
CA PRO A 174 -4.22 -10.62 15.14
C PRO A 174 -3.24 -9.78 14.30
N LEU A 175 -2.98 -10.20 13.05
CA LEU A 175 -2.05 -9.52 12.14
C LEU A 175 -2.50 -8.11 11.75
N PHE A 176 -3.80 -7.90 11.63
CA PHE A 176 -4.42 -6.63 11.21
C PHE A 176 -5.01 -5.82 12.36
N ASN A 177 -4.96 -6.35 13.58
CA ASN A 177 -5.37 -5.58 14.75
C ASN A 177 -4.21 -4.69 15.19
N ARG A 178 -4.46 -3.40 15.27
CA ARG A 178 -3.52 -2.39 15.76
C ARG A 178 -3.34 -2.49 17.27
N ASN A 179 -4.38 -2.92 17.99
CA ASN A 179 -4.52 -2.81 19.44
C ASN A 179 -3.98 -4.01 20.23
N VAL A 180 -2.88 -4.58 19.77
CA VAL A 180 -2.28 -5.74 20.41
C VAL A 180 -0.89 -5.33 20.76
N GLY A 181 -0.66 -5.14 22.07
CA GLY A 181 0.61 -4.68 22.63
C GLY A 181 1.81 -5.49 22.14
N SER A 182 3.01 -5.02 22.48
CA SER A 182 4.32 -5.58 22.07
C SER A 182 4.51 -7.09 22.36
N THR A 183 3.58 -7.72 23.07
CA THR A 183 3.58 -9.11 23.52
C THR A 183 3.50 -10.16 22.40
N HIS A 184 3.07 -9.81 21.18
CA HIS A 184 3.01 -10.77 20.06
C HIS A 184 4.27 -10.70 19.17
N THR A 185 5.37 -11.27 19.67
CA THR A 185 6.64 -11.42 18.94
C THR A 185 6.50 -12.07 17.55
N VAL A 186 5.53 -12.97 17.38
CA VAL A 186 5.23 -13.66 16.12
C VAL A 186 4.69 -12.70 15.05
N LYS A 187 3.86 -11.71 15.43
CA LYS A 187 3.35 -10.68 14.51
C LYS A 187 4.52 -9.89 13.94
N TRP A 188 5.34 -9.31 14.81
CA TRP A 188 6.49 -8.50 14.39
C TRP A 188 7.50 -9.31 13.57
N SER A 189 7.75 -10.56 13.92
CA SER A 189 8.63 -11.45 13.14
C SER A 189 8.11 -11.66 11.70
N LEU A 190 6.82 -11.96 11.53
CA LEU A 190 6.22 -12.11 10.19
C LEU A 190 6.30 -10.83 9.36
N TRP A 191 6.01 -9.68 9.98
CA TRP A 191 6.10 -8.37 9.32
C TRP A 191 7.54 -8.02 8.96
N ILE A 192 8.52 -8.31 9.82
CA ILE A 192 9.95 -8.12 9.56
C ILE A 192 10.38 -8.98 8.37
N ILE A 193 10.03 -10.27 8.33
CA ILE A 193 10.39 -11.17 7.22
C ILE A 193 9.81 -10.64 5.90
N HIS A 194 8.53 -10.23 5.89
CA HIS A 194 7.89 -9.69 4.71
C HIS A 194 8.56 -8.40 4.22
N LYS A 195 8.84 -7.45 5.11
CA LYS A 195 9.51 -6.18 4.76
C LYS A 195 10.98 -6.38 4.38
N LEU A 196 11.66 -7.36 4.97
CA LEU A 196 13.01 -7.75 4.60
C LEU A 196 13.06 -8.32 3.19
N LEU A 197 12.11 -9.19 2.84
CA LEU A 197 12.03 -9.78 1.52
C LEU A 197 11.76 -8.71 0.44
N LEU A 198 10.87 -7.75 0.71
CA LEU A 198 10.64 -6.60 -0.18
C LEU A 198 11.89 -5.72 -0.29
N ALA A 199 12.52 -5.35 0.82
CA ALA A 199 13.74 -4.55 0.82
C ALA A 199 14.89 -5.26 0.08
N MET A 200 15.01 -6.58 0.22
CA MET A 200 15.99 -7.38 -0.50
C MET A 200 15.70 -7.41 -2.00
N ALA A 201 14.44 -7.58 -2.41
CA ALA A 201 14.05 -7.57 -3.82
C ALA A 201 14.36 -6.21 -4.48
N TYR A 202 13.96 -5.10 -3.86
CA TYR A 202 14.28 -3.76 -4.37
C TYR A 202 15.78 -3.45 -4.31
N GLY A 203 16.46 -3.87 -3.25
CA GLY A 203 17.91 -3.74 -3.11
C GLY A 203 18.66 -4.53 -4.17
N PHE A 204 18.18 -5.72 -4.55
CA PHE A 204 18.73 -6.51 -5.65
C PHE A 204 18.57 -5.80 -6.99
N ILE A 205 17.40 -5.21 -7.26
CA ILE A 205 17.17 -4.42 -8.49
C ILE A 205 18.14 -3.22 -8.55
N LEU A 206 18.31 -2.48 -7.44
CA LEU A 206 19.28 -1.39 -7.35
C LEU A 206 20.72 -1.88 -7.51
N PHE A 207 21.06 -3.02 -6.92
CA PHE A 207 22.40 -3.60 -7.05
C PHE A 207 22.73 -3.95 -8.51
N VAL A 208 21.79 -4.56 -9.23
CA VAL A 208 21.95 -4.84 -10.67
C VAL A 208 22.09 -3.54 -11.46
N HIS A 209 21.39 -2.48 -11.06
CA HIS A 209 21.49 -1.16 -11.70
C HIS A 209 22.86 -0.49 -11.52
N PHE A 210 23.41 -0.51 -10.31
CA PHE A 210 24.73 0.06 -10.01
C PHE A 210 25.88 -0.82 -10.52
N SER A 211 25.62 -2.10 -10.78
CA SER A 211 26.60 -3.00 -11.35
C SER A 211 26.86 -2.70 -12.83
N LYS A 212 28.01 -3.18 -13.34
CA LYS A 212 28.42 -3.12 -14.76
C LYS A 212 27.44 -3.81 -15.72
N ARG A 213 26.37 -4.44 -15.23
CA ARG A 213 25.30 -5.11 -15.98
C ARG A 213 24.06 -4.23 -16.24
N ARG A 214 24.21 -2.90 -16.16
CA ARG A 214 23.16 -1.89 -16.41
C ARG A 214 22.44 -2.04 -17.75
N GLU A 215 23.12 -2.60 -18.76
CA GLU A 215 22.60 -2.81 -20.12
C GLU A 215 21.37 -3.73 -20.20
N LYS A 216 21.05 -4.46 -19.12
CA LYS A 216 19.92 -5.39 -19.05
C LYS A 216 18.68 -4.82 -18.36
N LEU A 217 18.71 -3.56 -17.92
CA LEU A 217 17.60 -2.89 -17.25
C LEU A 217 16.94 -1.86 -18.19
N PRO A 218 15.61 -1.67 -18.09
CA PRO A 218 14.90 -0.64 -18.85
C PRO A 218 15.53 0.74 -18.60
N PRO A 219 15.83 1.53 -19.65
CA PRO A 219 16.48 2.84 -19.53
C PRO A 219 15.55 3.95 -18.99
N ARG A 220 14.39 3.62 -18.41
CA ARG A 220 13.40 4.59 -17.95
C ARG A 220 13.82 5.26 -16.65
N PRO A 221 14.04 6.59 -16.62
CA PRO A 221 14.45 7.29 -15.39
C PRO A 221 13.36 7.26 -14.31
N ALA A 222 12.07 7.25 -14.69
CA ALA A 222 10.95 7.16 -13.75
C ALA A 222 10.94 5.84 -12.95
N PHE A 223 11.27 4.72 -13.61
CA PHE A 223 11.37 3.41 -12.95
C PHE A 223 12.45 3.40 -11.87
N HIS A 224 13.60 4.03 -12.12
CA HIS A 224 14.68 4.09 -11.14
C HIS A 224 14.25 4.88 -9.89
N ASN A 225 13.64 6.06 -10.07
CA ASN A 225 13.15 6.86 -8.95
C ASN A 225 12.11 6.08 -8.12
N TYR A 226 11.22 5.34 -8.77
CA TYR A 226 10.28 4.46 -8.08
C TYR A 226 10.99 3.40 -7.23
N VAL A 227 11.95 2.67 -7.81
CA VAL A 227 12.68 1.59 -7.10
C VAL A 227 13.44 2.15 -5.89
N VAL A 228 14.07 3.33 -6.03
CA VAL A 228 14.77 3.99 -4.90
C VAL A 228 13.79 4.36 -3.79
N VAL A 229 12.65 4.99 -4.13
CA VAL A 229 11.63 5.39 -3.15
C VAL A 229 11.06 4.18 -2.41
N MET A 230 10.71 3.12 -3.14
CA MET A 230 10.17 1.89 -2.53
C MET A 230 11.19 1.14 -1.69
N PHE A 231 12.48 1.17 -2.06
CA PHE A 231 13.56 0.63 -1.23
C PHE A 231 13.70 1.40 0.09
N VAL A 232 13.76 2.73 0.04
CA VAL A 232 13.85 3.58 1.23
C VAL A 232 12.63 3.37 2.12
N PHE A 233 11.43 3.34 1.54
CA PHE A 233 10.19 3.07 2.27
C PHE A 233 10.20 1.69 2.94
N SER A 234 10.65 0.66 2.24
CA SER A 234 10.78 -0.70 2.78
C SER A 234 11.81 -0.78 3.91
N ALA A 235 12.93 -0.05 3.81
CA ALA A 235 13.94 0.03 4.85
C ALA A 235 13.42 0.75 6.11
N ILE A 236 12.68 1.85 5.95
CA ILE A 236 12.01 2.55 7.05
C ILE A 236 10.98 1.63 7.72
N ALA A 237 10.17 0.92 6.94
CA ALA A 237 9.18 -0.02 7.47
C ALA A 237 9.83 -1.18 8.22
N LEU A 238 10.93 -1.75 7.70
CA LEU A 238 11.72 -2.78 8.37
C LEU A 238 12.26 -2.28 9.72
N PHE A 239 12.87 -1.08 9.72
CA PHE A 239 13.39 -0.45 10.92
C PHE A 239 12.29 -0.22 11.96
N SER A 240 11.13 0.26 11.50
CA SER A 240 9.95 0.48 12.34
C SER A 240 9.45 -0.82 12.98
N CYS A 241 9.35 -1.91 12.20
CA CYS A 241 8.96 -3.22 12.70
C CYS A 241 9.99 -3.79 13.70
N GLY A 242 11.29 -3.57 13.45
CA GLY A 242 12.37 -3.95 14.36
C GLY A 242 12.26 -3.24 15.71
N LEU A 243 12.07 -1.91 15.70
CA LEU A 243 11.88 -1.11 16.91
C LEU A 243 10.59 -1.48 17.66
N ALA A 244 9.50 -1.73 16.93
CA ALA A 244 8.23 -2.13 17.52
C ALA A 244 8.31 -3.54 18.16
N GLY A 245 9.05 -4.46 17.53
CA GLY A 245 9.37 -5.78 18.10
C GLY A 245 10.19 -5.72 19.39
N LEU A 246 10.99 -4.66 19.59
CA LEU A 246 11.71 -4.38 20.84
C LEU A 246 10.85 -3.70 21.90
N GLY A 247 9.58 -3.38 21.59
CA GLY A 247 8.66 -2.71 22.50
C GLY A 247 8.88 -1.20 22.63
N MET A 248 9.63 -0.57 21.71
CA MET A 248 9.83 0.87 21.72
C MET A 248 8.59 1.59 21.18
N SER A 249 8.03 2.54 21.95
CA SER A 249 6.86 3.34 21.54
C SER A 249 7.07 4.07 20.19
N LEU A 250 8.30 4.53 19.93
CA LEU A 250 8.67 5.15 18.65
C LEU A 250 8.54 4.18 17.47
N GLY A 251 8.76 2.88 17.67
CA GLY A 251 8.59 1.85 16.64
C GLY A 251 7.12 1.69 16.23
N ASN A 252 6.21 1.67 17.20
CA ASN A 252 4.77 1.62 16.92
C ASN A 252 4.31 2.86 16.16
N TRP A 253 4.74 4.06 16.58
CA TRP A 253 4.39 5.30 15.89
C TRP A 253 4.93 5.35 14.45
N LEU A 254 6.17 4.93 14.23
CA LEU A 254 6.74 4.87 12.88
C LEU A 254 6.04 3.82 12.02
N TYR A 255 5.73 2.64 12.58
CA TYR A 255 4.97 1.61 11.87
C TYR A 255 3.60 2.15 11.43
N ASP A 256 2.91 2.80 12.34
CA ASP A 256 1.63 3.46 12.13
C ASP A 256 1.67 4.50 11.02
N LEU A 257 2.72 5.33 11.00
CA LEU A 257 2.99 6.29 9.94
C LEU A 257 3.27 5.60 8.60
N THR A 258 4.06 4.51 8.59
CA THR A 258 4.32 3.77 7.35
C THR A 258 3.06 3.13 6.79
N VAL A 259 2.18 2.57 7.62
CA VAL A 259 0.90 2.04 7.17
C VAL A 259 0.05 3.15 6.54
N LEU A 260 -0.03 4.32 7.19
CA LEU A 260 -0.76 5.47 6.65
C LEU A 260 -0.19 5.93 5.30
N CYS A 261 1.12 6.10 5.20
CA CYS A 261 1.78 6.50 3.97
C CYS A 261 1.59 5.46 2.85
N TYR A 262 1.64 4.16 3.16
CA TYR A 262 1.42 3.11 2.18
C TYR A 262 -0.02 3.17 1.63
N HIS A 263 -1.02 3.15 2.50
CA HIS A 263 -2.42 3.16 2.05
C HIS A 263 -2.81 4.47 1.36
N SER A 264 -2.19 5.60 1.70
CA SER A 264 -2.61 6.90 1.20
C SER A 264 -1.81 7.38 -0.03
N LEU A 265 -0.49 7.13 -0.07
CA LEU A 265 0.41 7.66 -1.12
C LEU A 265 0.83 6.62 -2.15
N TYR A 266 0.77 5.32 -1.85
CA TYR A 266 1.26 4.28 -2.77
C TYR A 266 0.52 4.27 -4.10
N LEU A 267 -0.82 4.26 -4.09
CA LEU A 267 -1.62 4.22 -5.32
C LEU A 267 -1.48 5.51 -6.15
N PRO A 268 -1.56 6.73 -5.57
CA PRO A 268 -1.25 7.95 -6.29
C PRO A 268 0.14 7.97 -6.90
N PHE A 269 1.15 7.53 -6.13
CA PHE A 269 2.53 7.47 -6.60
C PHE A 269 2.67 6.51 -7.77
N LEU A 270 2.12 5.30 -7.67
CA LEU A 270 2.14 4.29 -8.75
C LEU A 270 1.45 4.81 -10.01
N TYR A 271 0.29 5.46 -9.88
CA TYR A 271 -0.41 6.07 -11.00
C TYR A 271 0.45 7.14 -11.70
N ALA A 272 1.06 8.04 -10.91
CA ALA A 272 1.86 9.14 -11.44
C ALA A 272 3.17 8.69 -12.09
N THR A 273 3.85 7.67 -11.53
CA THR A 273 5.16 7.22 -12.04
C THR A 273 5.05 6.31 -13.25
N PHE A 274 3.95 5.57 -13.40
CA PHE A 274 3.83 4.56 -14.45
C PHE A 274 2.65 4.81 -15.37
N LEU A 275 1.43 4.81 -14.83
CA LEU A 275 0.23 4.86 -15.68
C LEU A 275 0.15 6.15 -16.48
N ALA A 276 0.52 7.29 -15.88
CA ALA A 276 0.58 8.56 -16.58
C ALA A 276 1.57 8.55 -17.75
N ASP A 277 2.73 7.93 -17.57
CA ASP A 277 3.79 7.79 -18.60
C ASP A 277 3.35 6.85 -19.73
N PHE A 278 2.72 5.71 -19.39
CA PHE A 278 2.17 4.78 -20.38
C PHE A 278 1.08 5.41 -21.25
N PHE A 279 0.19 6.23 -20.69
CA PHE A 279 -0.82 6.93 -21.48
C PHE A 279 -0.21 7.96 -22.44
N GLN A 280 0.88 8.63 -22.07
CA GLN A 280 1.57 9.56 -22.96
C GLN A 280 2.27 8.84 -24.12
N GLU A 281 2.86 7.67 -23.84
CA GLU A 281 3.54 6.88 -24.86
C GLU A 281 2.55 6.29 -25.87
N GLU A 282 1.40 5.78 -25.43
CA GLU A 282 0.32 5.35 -26.32
C GLU A 282 -0.22 6.51 -27.19
N ASP A 283 -0.39 7.70 -26.61
CA ASP A 283 -0.81 8.90 -27.35
C ASP A 283 0.20 9.22 -28.48
N PHE A 284 1.50 9.19 -28.18
CA PHE A 284 2.56 9.45 -29.19
C PHE A 284 2.60 8.39 -30.30
N LEU A 285 2.41 7.11 -29.95
CA LEU A 285 2.36 6.03 -30.94
C LEU A 285 1.14 6.17 -31.87
N LEU A 286 -0.02 6.54 -31.32
CA LEU A 286 -1.24 6.75 -32.08
C LEU A 286 -1.12 7.98 -33.01
N ASP A 287 -0.54 9.07 -32.53
CA ASP A 287 -0.26 10.27 -33.34
C ASP A 287 0.72 9.97 -34.48
N ASN A 288 1.77 9.16 -34.23
CA ASN A 288 2.71 8.73 -35.27
C ASN A 288 2.03 7.82 -36.31
N ALA A 289 1.20 6.88 -35.88
CA ALA A 289 0.46 6.02 -36.79
C ALA A 289 -0.47 6.84 -37.68
N TYR A 290 -1.21 7.78 -37.10
CA TYR A 290 -2.05 8.72 -37.84
C TYR A 290 -1.25 9.59 -38.80
N TYR A 291 -0.11 10.14 -38.37
CA TYR A 291 0.78 10.93 -39.23
C TYR A 291 1.34 10.10 -40.39
N SER A 292 1.70 8.84 -40.15
CA SER A 292 2.16 7.93 -41.20
C SER A 292 1.07 7.62 -42.22
N GLU A 293 -0.18 7.45 -41.78
CA GLU A 293 -1.32 7.24 -42.67
C GLU A 293 -1.63 8.49 -43.51
N MET A 294 -1.54 9.69 -42.91
CA MET A 294 -1.66 10.95 -43.66
C MET A 294 -0.53 11.13 -44.67
N LYS A 295 0.69 10.70 -44.33
CA LYS A 295 1.83 10.72 -45.24
C LYS A 295 1.65 9.76 -46.41
N ASP A 296 1.22 8.52 -46.15
CA ASP A 296 0.97 7.52 -47.19
C ASP A 296 -0.21 7.91 -48.10
N ALA A 297 -1.16 8.69 -47.58
CA ALA A 297 -2.26 9.27 -48.36
C ALA A 297 -1.82 10.45 -49.27
N GLY A 298 -0.53 10.79 -49.32
CA GLY A 298 0.00 11.88 -50.14
C GLY A 298 -0.38 13.27 -49.66
N PHE A 299 -0.89 13.41 -48.42
CA PHE A 299 -1.36 14.68 -47.87
C PHE A 299 -0.22 15.71 -47.69
N PHE A 300 1.04 15.23 -47.68
CA PHE A 300 2.25 16.06 -47.59
C PHE A 300 3.04 16.16 -48.91
N ASP A 301 2.58 15.53 -50.00
CA ASP A 301 3.23 15.58 -51.31
C ASP A 301 2.77 16.80 -52.15
N ALA A 302 2.43 17.91 -51.47
CA ALA A 302 2.11 19.15 -52.15
C ALA A 302 3.40 19.87 -52.58
N ASP A 303 3.73 19.68 -53.87
CA ASP A 303 4.46 20.56 -54.78
C ASP A 303 5.76 21.20 -54.25
N LEU A 304 6.88 20.51 -54.50
CA LEU A 304 8.22 21.11 -54.55
C LEU A 304 8.68 21.08 -56.02
N GLU A 305 8.02 21.90 -56.85
CA GLU A 305 8.51 22.39 -58.15
C GLU A 305 8.90 23.87 -58.05
#